data_AF-A0A0V7ZLX7-F1
#
_entry.id   AF-A0A0V7ZLX7-F1
#
_cell.length_a   1.000
_cell.length_b   1.000
_cell.length_c   1.000
_cell.angle_alpha   90.00
_cell.angle_beta   90.00
_cell.angle_gamma   90.00
#
_symmetry.space_group_name_H-M   'P 1'
#
loop_
_entity.id
_entity.type
_entity.pdbx_description
1 polymer ?
#
loop_
_entity_poly.entity_id
_entity_poly.type
_entity_poly.pdbx_seq_one_letter_code
_entity_poly.pdbx_strand_id
1 'polypeptide(L)'
;MNIKAIALASVIGLSAPVVTQVAFNTQTASAVPVDFVRPKGAFMDASEQWVVWLKLNEFGVYTYEAQNRKTGDYLTLKNPEISGNRRRYTYTFKNGKYRYVIAHQPKDAEFIRLTVVNPQGYTILNRLMERVGDDWDV
;
A
#
# COMPACT_ATOMS: atom_id res chain seq x y z
N MET A 1 0.97 -7.72 -34.11
CA MET A 1 0.39 -7.54 -32.76
C MET A 1 1.57 -7.44 -31.78
N ASN A 2 1.72 -6.31 -31.09
CA ASN A 2 2.99 -5.92 -30.45
C ASN A 2 2.80 -5.86 -28.92
N ILE A 3 3.05 -6.98 -28.24
CA ILE A 3 2.93 -7.06 -26.78
C ILE A 3 4.25 -6.56 -26.19
N LYS A 4 4.24 -5.35 -25.64
CA LYS A 4 5.35 -4.86 -24.81
C LYS A 4 5.29 -5.59 -23.47
N ALA A 5 6.19 -6.56 -23.30
CA ALA A 5 6.37 -7.29 -22.07
C ALA A 5 6.60 -6.34 -20.88
N ILE A 6 5.76 -6.44 -19.85
CA ILE A 6 6.05 -5.86 -18.54
C ILE A 6 7.08 -6.78 -17.90
N ALA A 7 8.35 -6.38 -17.96
CA ALA A 7 9.40 -7.06 -17.21
C ALA A 7 9.17 -6.81 -15.71
N LEU A 8 8.58 -7.79 -15.03
CA LEU A 8 8.77 -7.93 -13.59
C LEU A 8 10.22 -8.36 -13.40
N ALA A 9 11.06 -7.41 -12.95
CA ALA A 9 12.46 -7.68 -12.68
C ALA A 9 12.56 -8.63 -11.47
N SER A 10 12.69 -9.92 -11.76
CA SER A 10 13.18 -10.92 -10.83
C SER A 10 14.66 -10.66 -10.56
N VAL A 11 14.99 -10.12 -9.40
CA VAL A 11 16.39 -10.04 -8.92
C VAL A 11 16.57 -11.12 -7.86
N ILE A 12 17.21 -12.23 -8.25
CA ILE A 12 17.79 -13.20 -7.32
C ILE A 12 19.29 -12.94 -7.26
N GLY A 13 19.81 -12.80 -6.04
CA GLY A 13 21.21 -13.11 -5.71
C GLY A 13 22.09 -11.91 -5.39
N LEU A 14 22.37 -11.68 -4.09
CA LEU A 14 23.69 -11.93 -3.47
C LEU A 14 23.79 -11.28 -2.08
N SER A 15 23.92 -12.13 -1.06
CA SER A 15 24.75 -11.99 0.15
C SER A 15 24.91 -10.60 0.80
N ALA A 16 24.13 -10.33 1.86
CA ALA A 16 24.58 -10.02 3.22
C ALA A 16 23.39 -9.51 4.04
N PRO A 17 23.15 -9.99 5.28
CA PRO A 17 22.26 -9.30 6.19
C PRO A 17 22.97 -8.04 6.67
N VAL A 18 22.74 -6.89 6.02
CA VAL A 18 22.92 -5.63 6.74
C VAL A 18 21.67 -5.45 7.58
N VAL A 19 21.75 -5.90 8.84
CA VAL A 19 20.86 -5.43 9.89
C VAL A 19 21.21 -3.97 10.10
N THR A 20 20.61 -3.08 9.31
CA THR A 20 20.52 -1.69 9.73
C THR A 20 19.56 -1.69 10.90
N GLN A 21 20.10 -1.43 12.10
CA GLN A 21 19.30 -1.02 13.24
C GLN A 21 18.54 0.23 12.79
N VAL A 22 17.29 0.05 12.38
CA VAL A 22 16.39 1.16 12.13
C VAL A 22 16.18 1.79 13.50
N ALA A 23 16.86 2.91 13.74
CA ALA A 23 16.59 3.73 14.91
C ALA A 23 15.10 4.07 14.88
N PHE A 24 14.37 3.55 15.85
CA PHE A 24 12.98 3.89 16.09
C PHE A 24 12.93 5.38 16.44
N ASN A 25 12.66 6.22 15.45
CA ASN A 25 12.24 7.57 15.73
C ASN A 25 10.76 7.52 16.09
N THR A 26 10.46 7.29 17.37
CA THR A 26 9.09 7.32 17.93
C THR A 26 8.46 8.72 17.90
N GLN A 27 9.15 9.72 17.34
CA GLN A 27 8.70 11.10 17.23
C GLN A 27 8.19 11.44 15.83
N THR A 28 7.10 10.80 15.41
CA THR A 28 6.09 11.41 14.51
C THR A 28 4.72 10.76 14.74
N ALA A 29 4.40 10.37 15.97
CA ALA A 29 3.01 10.23 16.38
C ALA A 29 2.44 11.64 16.58
N SER A 30 2.19 12.37 15.47
CA SER A 30 1.22 13.47 15.53
C SER A 30 -0.05 12.86 16.09
N ALA A 31 -0.51 13.35 17.25
CA ALA A 31 -1.69 12.87 17.95
C ALA A 31 -2.80 12.61 16.93
N VAL A 32 -3.02 11.33 16.60
CA VAL A 32 -3.95 10.94 15.55
C VAL A 32 -5.33 11.25 16.10
N PRO A 33 -6.15 12.10 15.44
CA PRO A 33 -7.47 12.43 15.94
C PRO A 33 -8.26 11.15 16.21
N VAL A 34 -9.02 11.10 17.31
CA VAL A 34 -9.86 9.95 17.68
C VAL A 34 -10.88 9.56 16.58
N ASP A 35 -11.21 10.48 15.67
CA ASP A 35 -12.09 10.27 14.51
C ASP A 35 -11.35 9.86 13.22
N PHE A 36 -10.09 9.43 13.33
CA PHE A 36 -9.26 9.05 12.19
C PHE A 36 -9.68 7.68 11.64
N VAL A 37 -10.56 7.70 10.66
CA VAL A 37 -10.99 6.50 9.93
C VAL A 37 -9.90 6.12 8.92
N ARG A 38 -9.17 5.05 9.22
CA ARG A 38 -8.28 4.38 8.26
C ARG A 38 -9.12 3.47 7.37
N PRO A 39 -8.90 3.44 6.05
CA PRO A 39 -9.51 2.41 5.22
C PRO A 39 -9.03 1.04 5.69
N LYS A 40 -9.94 0.08 5.79
CA LYS A 40 -9.64 -1.30 6.15
C LYS A 40 -10.46 -2.22 5.24
N GLY A 41 -9.91 -3.40 4.98
CA GLY A 41 -10.53 -4.40 4.13
C GLY A 41 -9.76 -4.62 2.85
N ALA A 42 -10.33 -5.48 2.00
CA ALA A 42 -9.81 -5.86 0.70
C ALA A 42 -10.37 -4.94 -0.37
N PHE A 43 -9.50 -4.49 -1.28
CA PHE A 43 -9.81 -3.57 -2.36
C PHE A 43 -9.28 -4.11 -3.68
N MET A 44 -10.09 -3.99 -4.74
CA MET A 44 -9.77 -4.46 -6.08
C MET A 44 -10.12 -3.40 -7.12
N ASP A 45 -9.38 -3.36 -8.23
CA ASP A 45 -9.81 -2.62 -9.41
C ASP A 45 -10.64 -3.51 -10.34
N ALA A 46 -11.24 -2.93 -11.38
CA ALA A 46 -12.06 -3.67 -12.34
C ALA A 46 -11.31 -4.78 -13.11
N SER A 47 -9.97 -4.85 -13.02
CA SER A 47 -9.21 -5.93 -13.64
C SER A 47 -9.18 -7.19 -12.76
N GLU A 48 -9.45 -7.04 -11.46
CA GLU A 48 -9.41 -8.09 -10.45
C GLU A 48 -8.09 -8.88 -10.36
N GLN A 49 -7.02 -8.36 -10.99
CA GLN A 49 -5.72 -9.04 -11.01
C GLN A 49 -4.97 -8.87 -9.71
N TRP A 50 -5.24 -7.76 -9.00
CA TRP A 50 -4.60 -7.43 -7.75
C TRP A 50 -5.66 -7.19 -6.68
N VAL A 51 -5.50 -7.86 -5.55
CA VAL A 51 -6.19 -7.54 -4.31
C VAL A 51 -5.23 -6.80 -3.40
N VAL A 52 -5.70 -5.69 -2.82
CA VAL A 52 -4.99 -4.91 -1.80
C VAL A 52 -5.74 -5.03 -0.49
N TRP A 53 -5.08 -5.55 0.54
CA TRP A 53 -5.62 -5.62 1.89
C TRP A 53 -4.99 -4.58 2.79
N LEU A 54 -5.84 -3.80 3.47
CA LEU A 54 -5.45 -2.79 4.44
C LEU A 54 -5.91 -3.23 5.83
N LYS A 55 -4.97 -3.39 6.76
CA LYS A 55 -5.27 -3.87 8.12
C LYS A 55 -4.54 -3.07 9.19
N LEU A 56 -5.21 -2.91 10.32
CA LEU A 56 -4.65 -2.33 11.54
C LEU A 56 -4.68 -3.41 12.61
N ASN A 57 -3.52 -3.79 13.14
CA ASN A 57 -3.46 -4.74 14.25
C ASN A 57 -3.70 -4.06 15.61
N GLU A 58 -3.80 -4.86 16.66
CA GLU A 58 -4.01 -4.40 18.04
C GLU A 58 -2.91 -3.46 18.57
N PHE A 59 -1.70 -3.56 18.02
CA PHE A 59 -0.55 -2.70 18.34
C PHE A 59 -0.52 -1.41 17.53
N GLY A 60 -1.54 -1.13 16.70
CA GLY A 60 -1.62 0.07 15.87
C GLY A 60 -0.75 0.04 14.62
N VAL A 61 -0.16 -1.11 14.27
CA VAL A 61 0.62 -1.28 13.04
C VAL A 61 -0.33 -1.36 11.86
N TYR A 62 -0.27 -0.34 11.01
CA TYR A 62 -1.04 -0.29 9.78
C TYR A 62 -0.26 -0.94 8.63
N THR A 63 -0.86 -1.95 8.02
CA THR A 63 -0.23 -2.85 7.05
C THR A 63 -0.98 -2.80 5.72
N TYR A 64 -0.21 -2.74 4.64
CA TYR A 64 -0.62 -2.94 3.26
C TYR A 64 -0.15 -4.32 2.83
N GLU A 65 -1.07 -5.15 2.36
CA GLU A 65 -0.74 -6.41 1.68
C GLU A 65 -1.32 -6.36 0.27
N ALA A 66 -0.59 -6.87 -0.70
CA ALA A 66 -1.07 -6.98 -2.06
C ALA A 66 -0.74 -8.36 -2.61
N GLN A 67 -1.69 -8.94 -3.34
CA GLN A 67 -1.49 -10.22 -4.02
C GLN A 67 -1.96 -10.13 -5.45
N ASN A 68 -1.15 -10.66 -6.36
CA ASN A 68 -1.55 -10.90 -7.73
C ASN A 68 -2.31 -12.23 -7.82
N ARG A 69 -3.60 -12.20 -8.14
CA ARG A 69 -4.45 -13.42 -8.21
C ARG A 69 -4.06 -14.36 -9.37
N LYS A 70 -3.31 -13.87 -10.37
CA LYS A 70 -2.87 -14.68 -11.52
C LYS A 70 -1.56 -15.40 -11.28
N THR A 71 -0.60 -14.75 -10.63
CA THR A 71 0.76 -15.30 -10.42
C THR A 71 0.99 -15.80 -9.00
N GLY A 72 0.19 -15.35 -8.03
CA GLY A 72 0.42 -15.61 -6.61
C GLY A 72 1.47 -14.69 -5.98
N ASP A 73 2.06 -13.75 -6.75
CA ASP A 73 3.02 -12.79 -6.22
C ASP A 73 2.42 -11.99 -5.07
N TYR A 74 3.18 -11.79 -4.00
CA TYR A 74 2.72 -11.11 -2.80
C TYR A 74 3.67 -10.00 -2.38
N LEU A 75 3.12 -8.98 -1.71
CA LEU A 75 3.86 -7.86 -1.16
C LEU A 75 3.26 -7.45 0.18
N THR A 76 4.09 -7.28 1.20
CA THR A 76 3.67 -6.79 2.52
C THR A 76 4.48 -5.56 2.92
N LEU A 77 3.81 -4.46 3.22
CA LEU A 77 4.40 -3.19 3.66
C LEU A 77 3.74 -2.72 4.94
N LYS A 78 4.49 -2.07 5.83
CA LYS A 78 4.01 -1.65 7.15
C LYS A 78 4.41 -0.21 7.45
N ASN A 79 3.75 0.39 8.43
CA ASN A 79 4.10 1.69 9.01
C ASN A 79 4.24 2.79 7.96
N PRO A 80 3.16 3.13 7.24
CA PRO A 80 3.21 4.19 6.25
C PRO A 80 3.43 5.56 6.91
N GLU A 81 4.01 6.46 6.13
CA GLU A 81 3.94 7.88 6.43
C GLU A 81 2.52 8.38 6.15
N ILE A 82 1.92 9.07 7.13
CA ILE A 82 0.53 9.52 7.06
C ILE A 82 0.50 11.04 6.92
N SER A 83 -0.25 11.53 5.93
CA SER A 83 -0.48 12.96 5.73
C SER A 83 -1.92 13.25 5.29
N GLY A 84 -2.28 14.53 5.26
CA GLY A 84 -3.61 14.99 4.83
C GLY A 84 -4.47 15.52 5.98
N ASN A 85 -5.78 15.47 5.80
CA ASN A 85 -6.77 16.02 6.74
C ASN A 85 -8.09 15.23 6.70
N ARG A 86 -9.08 15.64 7.52
CA ARG A 86 -10.39 14.99 7.65
C ARG A 86 -11.17 14.80 6.34
N ARG A 87 -10.81 15.51 5.26
CA ARG A 87 -11.42 15.34 3.94
C ARG A 87 -10.72 14.27 3.10
N ARG A 88 -9.40 14.15 3.26
CA ARG A 88 -8.58 13.22 2.48
C ARG A 88 -7.29 12.92 3.21
N TYR A 89 -7.04 11.64 3.44
CA TYR A 89 -5.80 11.12 3.99
C TYR A 89 -4.98 10.43 2.92
N THR A 90 -3.66 10.47 3.09
CA THR A 90 -2.69 9.81 2.24
C THR A 90 -1.78 8.95 3.11
N TYR A 91 -1.64 7.68 2.74
CA TYR A 91 -0.77 6.71 3.39
C TYR A 91 0.32 6.31 2.41
N THR A 92 1.57 6.63 2.72
CA THR A 92 2.72 6.33 1.87
C THR A 92 3.55 5.21 2.46
N PHE A 93 3.46 4.03 1.85
CA PHE A 93 4.30 2.88 2.15
C PHE A 93 5.54 2.90 1.27
N LYS A 94 6.67 2.43 1.79
CA LYS A 94 7.96 2.39 1.08
C LYS A 94 8.40 0.96 0.84
N ASN A 95 8.79 0.65 -0.40
CA ASN A 95 9.47 -0.59 -0.77
C ASN A 95 10.78 -0.22 -1.48
N GLY A 96 11.88 -0.19 -0.72
CA GLY A 96 13.12 0.42 -1.19
C GLY A 96 12.90 1.86 -1.64
N LYS A 97 13.20 2.16 -2.92
CA LYS A 97 13.02 3.49 -3.51
C LYS A 97 11.64 3.71 -4.16
N TYR A 98 10.77 2.69 -4.17
CA TYR A 98 9.41 2.80 -4.65
C TYR A 98 8.48 3.30 -3.53
N ARG A 99 7.47 4.07 -3.92
CA ARG A 99 6.43 4.56 -3.00
C ARG A 99 5.06 4.05 -3.44
N TYR A 100 4.33 3.48 -2.49
CA TYR A 100 2.97 2.99 -2.65
C TYR A 100 2.06 3.91 -1.85
N VAL A 101 1.28 4.72 -2.56
CA VAL A 101 0.50 5.82 -2.00
C VAL A 101 -0.97 5.43 -2.07
N ILE A 102 -1.61 5.33 -0.92
CA ILE A 102 -3.05 5.11 -0.77
C ILE A 102 -3.69 6.44 -0.41
N ALA A 103 -4.53 6.97 -1.29
CA ALA A 103 -5.35 8.12 -0.98
C ALA A 103 -6.78 7.66 -0.66
N HIS A 104 -7.32 8.15 0.45
CA HIS A 104 -8.64 7.77 0.96
C HIS A 104 -9.42 8.99 1.41
N GLN A 105 -10.71 9.01 1.13
CA GLN A 105 -11.65 10.02 1.61
C GLN A 105 -12.57 9.36 2.63
N PRO A 106 -12.59 9.79 3.91
CA PRO A 106 -13.43 9.15 4.92
C PRO A 106 -14.93 9.14 4.60
N LYS A 107 -15.39 10.11 3.80
CA LYS A 107 -16.79 10.17 3.34
C LYS A 107 -17.14 9.14 2.26
N ASP A 108 -16.12 8.54 1.65
CA ASP A 108 -16.24 7.61 0.54
C ASP A 108 -15.42 6.37 0.86
N ALA A 109 -15.88 5.64 1.88
CA ALA A 109 -15.08 4.62 2.54
C ALA A 109 -14.88 3.35 1.69
N GLU A 110 -15.74 3.15 0.70
CA GLU A 110 -15.71 2.03 -0.22
C GLU A 110 -14.60 2.16 -1.27
N PHE A 111 -13.97 3.32 -1.40
CA PHE A 111 -12.93 3.53 -2.40
C PHE A 111 -11.59 3.96 -1.81
N ILE A 112 -10.55 3.46 -2.45
CA ILE A 112 -9.19 3.96 -2.30
C ILE A 112 -8.61 4.25 -3.68
N ARG A 113 -7.68 5.20 -3.73
CA ARG A 113 -6.83 5.38 -4.92
C ARG A 113 -5.43 4.91 -4.60
N LEU A 114 -5.01 3.83 -5.26
CA LEU A 114 -3.64 3.33 -5.23
C LEU A 114 -2.81 4.06 -6.30
N THR A 115 -1.68 4.61 -5.89
CA THR A 115 -0.67 5.18 -6.80
C THR A 115 0.70 4.60 -6.47
N VAL A 116 1.39 4.03 -7.46
CA VAL A 116 2.76 3.55 -7.30
C VAL A 116 3.69 4.50 -8.05
N VAL A 117 4.70 4.99 -7.32
CA VAL A 117 5.70 5.94 -7.83
C VAL A 117 7.07 5.26 -7.83
N ASN A 118 7.74 5.33 -8.98
CA ASN A 118 9.07 4.75 -9.16
C ASN A 118 10.18 5.65 -8.55
N PRO A 119 11.43 5.18 -8.49
CA PRO A 119 12.54 5.94 -7.90
C PRO A 119 12.82 7.29 -8.58
N GLN A 120 12.46 7.43 -9.85
CA GLN A 120 12.61 8.66 -10.63
C GLN A 120 11.48 9.67 -10.35
N GLY A 121 10.47 9.30 -9.56
CA GLY A 121 9.34 10.15 -9.23
C GLY A 121 8.15 10.03 -10.19
N TYR A 122 8.22 9.15 -11.19
CA TYR A 122 7.11 8.93 -12.12
C TYR A 122 6.07 7.99 -11.53
N THR A 123 4.80 8.31 -11.78
CA THR A 123 3.69 7.40 -11.49
C THR A 123 3.66 6.27 -12.52
N ILE A 124 3.78 5.04 -12.06
CA ILE A 124 3.77 3.82 -12.89
C ILE A 124 2.49 3.01 -12.72
N LEU A 125 1.72 3.26 -11.66
CA LEU A 125 0.39 2.71 -11.45
C LEU A 125 -0.50 3.80 -10.83
N ASN A 126 -1.72 3.95 -11.33
CA ASN A 126 -2.76 4.76 -10.72
C ASN A 126 -4.10 4.05 -10.95
N ARG A 127 -4.72 3.60 -9.87
CA ARG A 127 -5.96 2.81 -9.89
C ARG A 127 -6.90 3.30 -8.81
N LEU A 128 -8.16 3.45 -9.20
CA LEU A 128 -9.26 3.50 -8.24
C LEU A 128 -9.62 2.06 -7.91
N MET A 129 -9.67 1.72 -6.64
CA MET A 129 -9.98 0.39 -6.15
C MET A 129 -11.21 0.49 -5.25
N GLU A 130 -12.14 -0.43 -5.45
CA GLU A 130 -13.37 -0.56 -4.69
C GLU A 130 -13.20 -1.66 -3.63
N ARG A 131 -13.86 -1.46 -2.50
CA ARG A 131 -13.90 -2.40 -1.41
C ARG A 131 -14.72 -3.62 -1.81
N VAL A 132 -14.13 -4.79 -1.67
CA VAL A 132 -14.74 -6.08 -2.03
C VAL A 132 -14.98 -6.99 -0.82
N GLY A 133 -14.38 -6.67 0.33
CA GLY A 133 -14.55 -7.47 1.54
C GLY A 133 -13.78 -6.92 2.74
N ASP A 134 -13.96 -7.56 3.90
CA ASP A 134 -13.24 -7.24 5.13
C ASP A 134 -11.88 -7.97 5.23
N ASP A 135 -11.71 -9.08 4.53
CA ASP A 135 -10.58 -10.00 4.61
C ASP A 135 -10.22 -10.59 3.22
N TRP A 136 -9.24 -11.50 3.16
CA TRP A 136 -8.72 -12.13 1.93
C TRP A 136 -9.70 -13.03 1.18
N ASP A 137 -10.81 -13.46 1.79
CA ASP A 137 -11.82 -14.35 1.16
C ASP A 137 -12.69 -13.59 0.16
N VAL A 138 -12.06 -13.06 -0.90
CA VAL A 138 -12.67 -12.35 -2.05
C VAL A 138 -12.19 -12.90 -3.39
#